data_AF-A0AAW2MXW8-F1
#
_entry.id   AF-A0AAW2MXW8-F1
#
_cell.length_a   1.000
_cell.length_b   1.000
_cell.length_c   1.000
_cell.angle_alpha   90.00
_cell.angle_beta   90.00
_cell.angle_gamma   90.00
#
_symmetry.space_group_name_H-M   'P 1'
#
loop_
_entity.id
_entity.type
_entity.pdbx_description
1 polymer ?
#
loop_
_entity_poly.entity_id
_entity_poly.type
_entity_poly.pdbx_seq_one_letter_code
_entity_poly.pdbx_strand_id
1 'polypeptide(L)'
;MMNNYMNFFTVHSKGRRYLIVLDDVWRQYDWGALTSLLPDEANGSRSLLTTRIEGVARFSGSIACHKMRFLTEKDSWDLLCLKVFGEEHSCPPQLEKAGKKIAKKCEGLPLAIIAIAKHLSKAEKTPEYWSMVAEKESSNIISADAEMSKHYI
;
A
#
# COMPACT_ATOMS: atom_id res chain seq x y z
N MET A 1 9.99 -0.98 -27.63
CA MET A 1 10.62 -1.95 -26.69
C MET A 1 9.57 -2.89 -26.07
N MET A 2 8.48 -2.38 -25.48
CA MET A 2 7.39 -3.21 -24.91
C MET A 2 6.78 -4.24 -25.88
N ASN A 3 6.55 -3.89 -27.16
CA ASN A 3 5.92 -4.81 -28.11
C ASN A 3 6.69 -6.12 -28.36
N ASN A 4 8.03 -6.10 -28.31
CA ASN A 4 8.82 -7.32 -28.50
C ASN A 4 8.77 -8.23 -27.28
N TYR A 5 8.80 -7.68 -26.06
CA TYR A 5 8.64 -8.45 -24.83
C TYR A 5 7.23 -9.01 -24.68
N MET A 6 6.22 -8.25 -25.07
CA MET A 6 4.84 -8.71 -25.06
C MET A 6 4.60 -9.79 -26.10
N ASN A 7 5.11 -9.65 -27.33
CA ASN A 7 5.03 -10.71 -28.34
C ASN A 7 5.75 -11.99 -27.88
N PHE A 8 6.93 -11.86 -27.27
CA PHE A 8 7.61 -13.00 -26.67
C PHE A 8 6.73 -13.68 -25.63
N PHE A 9 6.15 -12.91 -24.71
CA PHE A 9 5.25 -13.43 -23.69
C PHE A 9 4.05 -14.14 -24.31
N THR A 10 3.34 -13.51 -25.26
CA THR A 10 2.18 -14.08 -25.95
C THR A 10 2.47 -15.43 -26.59
N VAL A 11 3.62 -15.58 -27.27
CA VAL A 11 4.00 -16.84 -27.91
C VAL A 11 4.30 -17.93 -26.86
N HIS A 12 4.95 -17.56 -25.75
CA HIS A 12 5.37 -18.52 -24.72
C HIS A 12 4.26 -18.85 -23.70
N SER A 13 3.22 -18.01 -23.59
CA SER A 13 2.08 -18.22 -22.71
C SER A 13 0.93 -18.99 -23.35
N LYS A 14 0.95 -19.20 -24.67
CA LYS A 14 -0.05 -20.05 -25.36
C LYS A 14 -0.04 -21.47 -24.81
N GLY A 15 -1.21 -22.03 -24.55
CA GLY A 15 -1.42 -23.34 -23.93
C GLY A 15 -1.01 -23.42 -22.46
N ARG A 16 -0.61 -22.30 -21.82
CA ARG A 16 -0.11 -22.28 -20.43
C ARG A 16 -0.93 -21.34 -19.56
N ARG A 17 -1.09 -21.72 -18.29
CA ARG A 17 -1.70 -20.85 -17.29
C ARG A 17 -0.69 -19.80 -16.82
N TYR A 18 -1.11 -18.54 -16.73
CA TYR A 18 -0.28 -17.45 -16.23
C TYR A 18 -1.00 -16.57 -15.19
N LEU A 19 -0.19 -15.87 -14.39
CA LEU A 19 -0.60 -14.73 -13.56
C LEU A 19 0.31 -13.56 -13.89
N ILE A 20 -0.28 -12.43 -14.31
CA ILE A 20 0.46 -11.19 -14.56
C ILE A 20 0.02 -10.15 -13.54
N VAL A 21 0.99 -9.48 -12.93
CA VAL A 21 0.75 -8.36 -12.02
C VAL A 21 1.31 -7.11 -12.66
N LEU A 22 0.44 -6.13 -12.89
CA LEU A 22 0.79 -4.80 -13.36
C LEU A 22 0.65 -3.84 -12.20
N ASP A 23 1.80 -3.38 -11.71
CA ASP A 23 1.84 -2.47 -10.58
C ASP A 23 1.84 -1.01 -11.02
N ASP A 24 1.12 -0.16 -10.29
CA ASP A 24 1.08 1.30 -10.43
C ASP A 24 0.82 1.80 -11.87
N VAL A 25 -0.34 1.43 -12.45
CA VAL A 25 -0.72 1.86 -13.81
C VAL A 25 -1.50 3.17 -13.78
N TRP A 26 -1.08 4.14 -14.58
CA TRP A 26 -1.63 5.51 -14.59
C TRP A 26 -2.56 5.80 -15.77
N ARG A 27 -2.53 5.01 -16.85
CA ARG A 27 -3.30 5.29 -18.07
C ARG A 27 -4.10 4.07 -18.50
N GLN A 28 -5.34 4.32 -18.89
CA GLN A 28 -6.26 3.32 -19.45
C GLN A 28 -5.67 2.66 -20.71
N TYR A 29 -4.99 3.45 -21.54
CA TYR A 29 -4.36 2.98 -22.76
C TYR A 29 -3.30 1.90 -22.48
N ASP A 30 -2.50 2.05 -21.43
CA ASP A 30 -1.44 1.10 -21.10
C ASP A 30 -2.02 -0.27 -20.72
N TRP A 31 -3.16 -0.28 -20.00
CA TRP A 31 -3.90 -1.51 -19.70
C TRP A 31 -4.49 -2.17 -20.96
N GLY A 32 -5.15 -1.39 -21.82
CA GLY A 32 -5.78 -1.91 -23.03
C GLY A 32 -4.76 -2.47 -24.03
N ALA A 33 -3.65 -1.77 -24.22
CA ALA A 33 -2.55 -2.22 -25.06
C ALA A 33 -1.98 -3.56 -24.57
N LEU A 34 -1.79 -3.70 -23.25
CA LEU A 34 -1.22 -4.91 -22.68
C LEU A 34 -2.19 -6.10 -22.74
N THR A 35 -3.45 -5.90 -22.33
CA THR A 35 -4.45 -6.99 -22.32
C THR A 35 -4.80 -7.48 -23.71
N SER A 36 -4.75 -6.62 -24.74
CA SER A 36 -4.96 -7.02 -26.14
C SER A 36 -3.95 -8.06 -26.64
N LEU A 37 -2.80 -8.19 -25.98
CA LEU A 37 -1.73 -9.11 -26.35
C LEU A 37 -1.76 -10.40 -25.51
N LEU A 38 -2.61 -10.48 -24.49
CA LEU A 38 -2.69 -11.64 -23.61
C LEU A 38 -3.63 -12.70 -24.20
N PRO A 39 -3.18 -13.96 -24.36
CA PRO A 39 -4.06 -15.02 -24.83
C PRO A 39 -5.09 -15.37 -23.74
N ASP A 40 -6.37 -15.32 -24.09
CA ASP A 40 -7.46 -15.82 -23.27
C ASP A 40 -7.92 -17.19 -23.79
N GLU A 41 -7.43 -18.25 -23.13
CA GLU A 41 -7.72 -19.64 -23.48
C GLU A 41 -8.66 -20.31 -22.48
N ALA A 42 -9.35 -19.51 -21.63
CA ALA A 42 -10.20 -20.01 -20.53
C ALA A 42 -9.51 -21.04 -19.59
N ASN A 43 -8.17 -21.07 -19.58
CA ASN A 43 -7.37 -22.06 -18.85
C ASN A 43 -7.13 -21.69 -17.37
N GLY A 44 -7.79 -20.64 -16.88
CA GLY A 44 -7.63 -20.11 -15.52
C GLY A 44 -6.53 -19.04 -15.38
N SER A 45 -6.01 -18.50 -16.49
CA SER A 45 -5.07 -17.37 -16.46
C SER A 45 -5.71 -16.11 -15.88
N ARG A 46 -4.91 -15.25 -15.23
CA ARG A 46 -5.38 -14.05 -14.54
C ARG A 46 -4.42 -12.88 -14.73
N SER A 47 -4.97 -11.67 -14.73
CA SER A 47 -4.24 -10.41 -14.63
C SER A 47 -4.70 -9.67 -13.37
N LEU A 48 -3.74 -9.12 -12.64
CA LEU A 48 -3.96 -8.25 -11.49
C LEU A 48 -3.37 -6.88 -11.81
N LEU A 49 -4.19 -5.85 -11.65
CA LEU A 49 -3.81 -4.46 -11.87
C LEU A 49 -3.88 -3.73 -10.54
N THR A 50 -2.81 -3.03 -10.16
CA THR A 50 -2.88 -2.02 -9.10
C THR A 50 -2.82 -0.63 -9.75
N THR A 51 -3.65 0.28 -9.26
CA THR A 51 -3.69 1.65 -9.74
C THR A 51 -4.21 2.56 -8.65
N ARG A 52 -3.76 3.81 -8.70
CA ARG A 52 -4.21 4.92 -7.85
C ARG A 52 -5.38 5.69 -8.47
N ILE A 53 -5.77 5.35 -9.70
CA ILE A 53 -6.74 6.11 -10.48
C ILE A 53 -7.99 5.26 -10.67
N GLU A 54 -9.08 5.62 -10.00
CA GLU A 54 -10.35 4.88 -10.09
C GLU A 54 -10.83 4.75 -11.55
N GLY A 55 -10.63 5.79 -12.36
CA GLY A 55 -10.96 5.75 -13.79
C GLY A 55 -10.20 4.68 -14.57
N VAL A 56 -8.96 4.36 -14.19
CA VAL A 56 -8.17 3.26 -14.80
C VAL A 56 -8.73 1.92 -14.32
N ALA A 57 -9.01 1.78 -13.02
CA ALA A 57 -9.58 0.56 -12.45
C ALA A 57 -10.94 0.20 -13.08
N ARG A 58 -11.83 1.19 -13.25
CA ARG A 58 -13.16 0.99 -13.85
C ARG A 58 -13.09 0.66 -15.34
N PHE A 59 -12.18 1.30 -16.07
CA PHE A 59 -11.98 1.01 -17.49
C PHE A 59 -11.42 -0.39 -17.73
N SER A 60 -10.76 -0.99 -16.73
CA SER A 60 -10.10 -2.28 -16.91
C SER A 60 -11.05 -3.43 -17.28
N GLY A 61 -12.37 -3.27 -17.10
CA GLY A 61 -13.37 -4.30 -17.36
C GLY A 61 -13.23 -5.51 -16.43
N SER A 62 -12.45 -5.38 -15.35
CA SER A 62 -12.17 -6.47 -14.42
C SER A 62 -13.47 -6.99 -13.79
N ILE A 63 -13.59 -8.31 -13.72
CA ILE A 63 -14.66 -9.03 -13.04
C ILE A 63 -14.69 -8.67 -11.54
N ALA A 64 -13.56 -8.25 -10.97
CA ALA A 64 -13.45 -7.81 -9.59
C ALA A 64 -12.56 -6.56 -9.47
N CYS A 65 -13.13 -5.47 -8.96
CA CYS A 65 -12.39 -4.28 -8.55
C CYS A 65 -12.38 -4.21 -7.03
N HIS A 66 -11.20 -4.24 -6.42
CA HIS A 66 -11.05 -4.12 -4.97
C HIS A 66 -10.54 -2.71 -4.63
N LYS A 67 -11.40 -1.89 -4.03
CA LYS A 67 -10.98 -0.59 -3.50
C LYS A 67 -10.25 -0.83 -2.17
N MET A 68 -8.96 -0.51 -2.14
CA MET A 68 -8.17 -0.54 -0.90
C MET A 68 -8.76 0.47 0.09
N ARG A 69 -8.99 0.02 1.32
CA ARG A 69 -9.45 0.88 2.41
C ARG A 69 -8.28 1.34 3.27
N PHE A 70 -8.43 2.51 3.89
CA PHE A 70 -7.56 2.89 4.99
C PHE A 70 -7.71 1.93 6.18
N LEU A 71 -6.64 1.84 6.98
CA LEU A 71 -6.69 1.14 8.26
C LEU A 71 -7.61 1.86 9.23
N THR A 72 -8.29 1.09 10.08
CA THR A 72 -9.06 1.69 11.19
C THR A 72 -8.10 2.28 12.23
N GLU A 73 -8.60 3.14 13.14
CA GLU A 73 -7.77 3.64 14.25
C GLU A 73 -7.17 2.49 15.07
N LYS A 74 -7.93 1.40 15.25
CA LYS A 74 -7.47 0.19 15.93
C LYS A 74 -6.37 -0.51 15.14
N ASP A 75 -6.61 -0.84 13.87
CA ASP A 75 -5.62 -1.51 13.02
C ASP A 75 -4.32 -0.68 12.90
N SER A 76 -4.46 0.65 12.88
CA SER A 76 -3.34 1.58 12.82
C SER A 76 -2.50 1.55 14.10
N TRP A 77 -3.16 1.51 15.25
CA TRP A 77 -2.51 1.37 16.55
C TRP A 77 -1.82 0.02 16.69
N ASP A 78 -2.50 -1.06 16.30
CA ASP A 78 -1.96 -2.41 16.35
C ASP A 78 -0.73 -2.55 15.44
N LEU A 79 -0.78 -1.97 14.22
CA LEU A 79 0.36 -1.93 13.32
C LEU A 79 1.53 -1.11 13.89
N LEU A 80 1.25 0.05 14.50
CA LEU A 80 2.29 0.87 15.14
C LEU A 80 2.97 0.08 16.26
N CYS A 81 2.20 -0.56 17.14
CA CYS A 81 2.73 -1.39 18.22
C CYS A 81 3.61 -2.51 17.70
N LEU A 82 3.10 -3.27 16.73
CA LEU A 82 3.80 -4.38 16.12
C LEU A 82 5.15 -3.94 15.54
N LYS A 83 5.19 -2.78 14.87
CA LYS A 83 6.42 -2.29 14.23
C LYS A 83 7.41 -1.65 15.20
N VAL A 84 6.96 -1.13 16.34
CA VAL A 84 7.85 -0.51 17.34
C VAL A 84 8.39 -1.52 18.34
N PHE A 85 7.54 -2.43 18.82
CA PHE A 85 7.84 -3.34 19.92
C PHE A 85 8.05 -4.79 19.47
N GLY A 86 7.54 -5.19 18.30
CA GLY A 86 7.59 -6.58 17.83
C GLY A 86 6.40 -7.41 18.33
N GLU A 87 6.36 -8.69 17.99
CA GLU A 87 5.27 -9.61 18.36
C GLU A 87 5.30 -10.03 19.84
N GLU A 88 6.50 -10.10 20.43
CA GLU A 88 6.71 -10.60 21.79
C GLU A 88 6.65 -9.49 22.87
N HIS A 89 6.61 -8.22 22.47
CA HIS A 89 6.61 -7.11 23.40
C HIS A 89 5.37 -6.24 23.22
N SER A 90 4.60 -6.11 24.29
CA SER A 90 3.49 -5.17 24.35
C SER A 90 4.00 -3.73 24.51
N CYS A 91 3.25 -2.77 23.98
CA CYS A 91 3.51 -1.36 24.23
C CYS A 91 3.42 -1.09 25.75
N PRO A 92 4.43 -0.45 26.37
CA PRO A 92 4.35 -0.03 27.76
C PRO A 92 3.13 0.89 28.00
N PRO A 93 2.36 0.71 29.08
CA PRO A 93 1.12 1.48 29.32
C PRO A 93 1.32 3.00 29.32
N GLN A 94 2.47 3.47 29.81
CA GLN A 94 2.79 4.91 29.83
C GLN A 94 2.96 5.54 28.44
N LEU A 95 3.20 4.74 27.40
CA LEU A 95 3.35 5.22 26.02
C LEU A 95 2.06 5.11 25.21
N GLU A 96 1.07 4.34 25.69
CA GLU A 96 -0.13 3.98 24.94
C GLU A 96 -0.93 5.21 24.49
N LYS A 97 -1.14 6.18 25.38
CA LYS A 97 -1.92 7.40 25.07
C LYS A 97 -1.27 8.20 23.94
N ALA A 98 0.04 8.43 24.03
CA ALA A 98 0.79 9.15 23.00
C ALA A 98 0.87 8.33 21.70
N GLY A 99 1.12 7.03 21.80
CA GLY A 99 1.17 6.11 20.67
C GLY A 99 -0.13 6.07 19.86
N LYS A 100 -1.29 5.99 20.53
CA LYS A 100 -2.60 6.07 19.88
C LYS A 100 -2.81 7.40 19.16
N LYS A 101 -2.38 8.52 19.76
CA LYS A 101 -2.44 9.84 19.11
C LYS A 101 -1.55 9.90 17.86
N ILE A 102 -0.34 9.33 17.92
CA ILE A 102 0.58 9.21 16.77
C ILE A 102 -0.04 8.36 15.65
N ALA A 103 -0.57 7.18 15.98
CA ALA A 103 -1.23 6.30 15.00
C ALA A 103 -2.42 7.00 14.33
N LYS A 104 -3.23 7.72 15.10
CA LYS A 104 -4.35 8.51 14.58
C LYS A 104 -3.90 9.60 13.61
N LYS A 105 -2.79 10.29 13.88
CA LYS A 105 -2.19 11.30 12.97
C LYS A 105 -1.70 10.72 11.64
N CYS A 106 -1.52 9.40 11.55
CA CYS A 106 -1.17 8.73 10.31
C CYS A 106 -2.40 8.45 9.41
N GLU A 107 -3.62 8.76 9.87
CA GLU A 107 -4.85 8.72 9.08
C GLU A 107 -5.11 7.37 8.38
N GLY A 108 -4.71 6.27 9.04
CA GLY A 108 -4.95 4.93 8.50
C GLY A 108 -4.05 4.53 7.32
N LEU A 109 -3.02 5.31 6.98
CA LEU A 109 -2.05 4.98 5.94
C LEU A 109 -0.99 4.02 6.47
N PRO A 110 -0.92 2.77 5.98
CA PRO A 110 0.07 1.80 6.44
C PRO A 110 1.51 2.33 6.29
N LEU A 111 1.81 3.03 5.20
CA LEU A 111 3.16 3.53 4.93
C LEU A 111 3.57 4.65 5.91
N ALA A 112 2.67 5.57 6.25
CA ALA A 112 2.93 6.60 7.26
C ALA A 112 3.20 5.98 8.64
N ILE A 113 2.38 4.99 9.02
CA ILE A 113 2.51 4.28 10.30
C ILE A 113 3.86 3.56 10.38
N ILE A 114 4.26 2.85 9.31
CA ILE A 114 5.55 2.15 9.27
C ILE A 114 6.72 3.13 9.33
N ALA A 115 6.63 4.27 8.64
CA ALA A 115 7.68 5.29 8.67
C ALA A 115 7.89 5.85 10.08
N ILE A 116 6.82 6.23 10.78
CA ILE A 116 6.93 6.74 12.14
C ILE A 116 7.32 5.64 13.14
N ALA A 117 6.84 4.41 12.94
CA ALA A 117 7.25 3.26 13.76
C ALA A 117 8.75 3.00 13.66
N LYS A 118 9.32 3.07 12.45
CA LYS A 118 10.76 2.91 12.21
C LYS A 118 11.58 4.01 12.89
N HIS A 119 11.02 5.20 13.03
CA HIS A 119 11.64 6.28 13.80
C HIS A 119 11.55 5.99 15.31
N LEU A 120 10.37 5.67 15.82
CA LEU A 120 10.13 5.40 17.24
C LEU A 120 10.86 4.15 17.76
N SER A 121 11.07 3.13 16.92
CA SER A 121 11.78 1.90 17.32
C SER A 121 13.24 2.16 17.71
N LYS A 122 13.86 3.19 17.12
CA LYS A 122 15.23 3.63 17.37
C LYS A 122 15.34 4.74 18.42
N ALA A 123 14.22 5.34 18.82
CA ALA A 123 14.17 6.45 19.75
C ALA A 123 14.02 6.00 21.21
N GLU A 124 14.17 6.95 22.13
CA GLU A 124 13.88 6.73 23.54
C GLU A 124 12.41 6.37 23.76
N LYS A 125 12.17 5.38 24.62
CA LYS A 125 10.83 4.89 24.97
C LYS A 125 10.30 5.61 26.22
N THR A 126 10.39 6.94 26.22
CA THR A 126 9.98 7.82 27.32
C THR A 126 8.65 8.52 26.99
N PRO A 127 7.77 8.73 27.98
CA PRO A 127 6.50 9.45 27.79
C PRO A 127 6.68 10.86 27.21
N GLU A 128 7.75 11.55 27.61
CA GLU A 128 8.06 12.93 27.18
C GLU A 128 8.37 12.98 25.69
N TYR A 129 9.23 12.07 25.20
CA TYR A 129 9.59 11.99 23.79
C TYR A 129 8.40 11.63 22.92
N TRP A 130 7.63 10.63 23.34
CA TRP A 130 6.45 10.19 22.60
C TRP A 130 5.36 11.27 22.57
N SER A 131 5.18 12.01 23.67
CA SER A 131 4.26 13.14 23.70
C SER A 131 4.71 14.25 22.75
N MET A 132 6.01 14.58 22.71
CA MET A 132 6.56 15.54 21.75
C MET A 132 6.29 15.12 20.30
N VAL A 133 6.53 13.85 19.95
CA VAL A 133 6.23 13.33 18.60
C VAL A 133 4.72 13.39 18.31
N ALA A 134 3.89 13.06 19.30
CA ALA A 134 2.44 13.13 19.18
C ALA A 134 1.91 14.55 19.00
N GLU A 135 2.60 15.58 19.48
CA GLU A 135 2.22 16.99 19.28
C GLU A 135 2.74 17.58 17.96
N LYS A 136 3.86 17.10 17.42
CA LYS A 136 4.40 17.60 16.14
C LYS A 136 3.42 17.43 14.97
N GLU A 137 3.41 18.39 14.05
CA GLU A 137 2.65 18.32 12.80
C GLU A 137 3.11 17.16 11.92
N SER A 138 2.15 16.48 11.32
CA SER A 138 2.34 15.23 10.58
C SER A 138 3.27 15.38 9.37
N SER A 139 3.30 16.56 8.75
CA SER A 139 4.07 16.88 7.53
C SER A 139 5.59 16.84 7.73
N ASN A 140 6.08 16.95 8.96
CA ASN A 140 7.52 16.92 9.24
C ASN A 140 8.08 15.51 9.47
N ILE A 141 7.22 14.49 9.56
CA ILE A 141 7.61 13.12 9.96
C ILE A 141 7.17 12.07 8.93
N ILE A 142 6.10 12.32 8.20
CA ILE A 142 5.56 11.41 7.19
C ILE A 142 6.32 11.59 5.86
N SER A 143 6.66 10.50 5.18
CA SER A 143 7.34 10.57 3.88
C SER A 143 6.42 11.13 2.79
N ALA A 144 7.01 11.78 1.77
CA ALA A 144 6.27 12.31 0.63
C ALA A 144 5.39 11.24 -0.07
N ASP A 145 5.85 9.98 -0.11
CA ASP A 145 5.09 8.86 -0.67
C ASP A 145 3.78 8.57 0.09
N ALA A 146 3.83 8.70 1.42
CA ALA A 146 2.65 8.52 2.26
C ALA A 146 1.70 9.73 2.19
N GLU A 147 2.22 10.95 2.03
CA GLU A 147 1.39 12.12 1.75
C GLU A 147 0.68 12.02 0.40
N MET A 148 1.38 11.62 -0.67
CA MET A 148 0.76 11.41 -1.98
C MET A 148 -0.30 10.30 -1.93
N SER A 149 -0.12 9.28 -1.10
CA SER A 149 -1.10 8.20 -0.95
C SER A 149 -2.46 8.70 -0.42
N LYS A 150 -2.52 9.85 0.28
CA LYS A 150 -3.80 10.46 0.72
C LYS A 150 -4.67 10.93 -0.44
N HIS A 151 -4.05 11.37 -1.53
CA HIS A 151 -4.77 12.04 -2.62
C HIS A 151 -5.44 11.06 -3.59
N TYR A 152 -5.14 9.77 -3.49
CA TYR A 152 -5.48 8.80 -4.51
C TYR A 152 -6.03 7.45 -3.97
N ILE A 153 -6.42 7.39 -2.70
CA ILE A 153 -7.17 6.26 -2.11
C ILE A 153 -8.64 6.69 -1.89
#